data_AF-A0A832M4T7-F1
#
_entry.id   AF-A0A832M4T7-F1
#
_cell.length_a   1.000
_cell.length_b   1.000
_cell.length_c   1.000
_cell.angle_alpha   90.00
_cell.angle_beta   90.00
_cell.angle_gamma   90.00
#
_symmetry.space_group_name_H-M   'P 1'
#
loop_
_entity.id
_entity.type
_entity.pdbx_description
1 polymer ?
#
loop_
_entity_poly.entity_id
_entity_poly.type
_entity_poly.pdbx_seq_one_letter_code
_entity_poly.pdbx_strand_id
1 'polypeptide(L)'
;MVRFIPNQSRIIMRLQTLQRLSSLSFVVLLSLSIAGTVLVHQVSPLRDPAFQPNSGNAGSLLPTFRTVRESDWITGATILAALLALSLTLMLFLGWYQRSMTTPPRLQTQGVLRRTMQFLLWVSFGLLTFTGVWISWMVYLMTQWLVD
;
A
#
# COMPACT_ATOMS: atom_id res chain seq x y z
N MET A 1 0.19 -11.85 -44.81
CA MET A 1 1.25 -10.94 -44.33
C MET A 1 0.74 -10.13 -43.16
N VAL A 2 1.11 -10.48 -41.93
CA VAL A 2 0.74 -9.73 -40.72
C VAL A 2 1.72 -8.56 -40.60
N ARG A 3 1.26 -7.31 -40.83
CA ARG A 3 2.07 -6.12 -40.55
C ARG A 3 2.31 -6.05 -39.04
N PHE A 4 3.52 -6.40 -38.61
CA PHE A 4 4.00 -6.04 -37.28
C PHE A 4 4.02 -4.51 -37.18
N ILE A 5 3.15 -3.94 -36.35
CA ILE A 5 3.15 -2.50 -36.06
C ILE A 5 4.26 -2.29 -35.02
N PRO A 6 5.41 -1.68 -35.36
CA PRO A 6 6.59 -1.58 -34.48
C PRO A 6 6.35 -0.77 -33.19
N ASN A 7 5.19 -0.10 -33.07
CA ASN A 7 4.80 0.67 -31.90
C ASN A 7 4.21 -0.19 -30.76
N GLN A 8 3.61 -1.34 -31.07
CA GLN A 8 2.96 -2.21 -30.07
C GLN A 8 4.00 -2.88 -29.14
N SER A 9 5.13 -3.31 -29.68
CA SER A 9 6.20 -3.96 -28.89
C SER A 9 6.83 -3.01 -27.86
N ARG A 10 7.01 -1.72 -28.21
CA ARG A 10 7.54 -0.71 -27.29
C ARG A 10 6.61 -0.45 -26.11
N ILE A 11 5.29 -0.46 -26.35
CA ILE A 11 4.28 -0.25 -25.30
C ILE A 11 4.27 -1.43 -24.32
N ILE A 12 4.30 -2.66 -24.84
CA ILE A 12 4.34 -3.88 -24.02
C ILE A 12 5.59 -3.91 -23.14
N MET A 13 6.77 -3.61 -23.71
CA MET A 13 8.01 -3.53 -22.93
C MET A 13 7.95 -2.49 -21.81
N ARG A 14 7.40 -1.30 -22.07
CA ARG A 14 7.23 -0.25 -21.04
C ARG A 14 6.28 -0.70 -19.92
N LEU A 15 5.16 -1.32 -20.27
CA LEU A 15 4.20 -1.84 -19.30
C LEU A 15 4.81 -2.94 -18.43
N GLN A 16 5.64 -3.81 -19.00
CA GLN A 16 6.36 -4.84 -18.25
C GLN A 16 7.36 -4.23 -17.27
N THR A 17 8.12 -3.21 -17.69
CA THR A 17 9.03 -2.49 -16.79
C THR A 17 8.27 -1.83 -15.64
N LEU A 18 7.16 -1.15 -15.93
CA LEU A 18 6.31 -0.53 -14.90
C LEU A 18 5.73 -1.57 -13.93
N GLN A 19 5.32 -2.73 -14.43
CA GLN A 19 4.82 -3.81 -13.57
C GLN A 19 5.92 -4.36 -12.65
N ARG A 20 7.15 -4.55 -13.16
CA ARG A 20 8.29 -4.99 -12.35
C ARG A 20 8.65 -3.97 -11.27
N LEU A 21 8.68 -2.68 -11.63
CA LEU A 21 8.93 -1.59 -10.69
C LEU A 21 7.82 -1.52 -9.63
N SER A 22 6.56 -1.66 -10.03
CA SER A 22 5.42 -1.68 -9.11
C SER A 22 5.49 -2.86 -8.14
N SER A 23 5.82 -4.06 -8.64
CA SER A 23 5.98 -5.26 -7.81
C SER A 23 7.13 -5.11 -6.82
N LEU A 24 8.28 -4.58 -7.27
CA LEU A 24 9.42 -4.33 -6.39
C LEU A 24 9.08 -3.29 -5.32
N SER A 25 8.43 -2.19 -5.71
CA SER A 25 7.95 -1.16 -4.78
C SER A 25 6.99 -1.74 -3.74
N PHE A 26 6.04 -2.58 -4.17
CA PHE A 26 5.12 -3.27 -3.27
C PHE A 26 5.86 -4.16 -2.26
N VAL A 27 6.83 -4.97 -2.70
CA VAL A 27 7.63 -5.82 -1.80
C VAL A 27 8.41 -4.97 -0.80
N VAL A 28 9.06 -3.89 -1.24
CA VAL A 28 9.80 -2.97 -0.36
C VAL A 28 8.87 -2.33 0.67
N LEU A 29 7.71 -1.84 0.24
CA LEU A 29 6.71 -1.24 1.14
C LEU A 29 6.14 -2.24 2.13
N LEU A 30 5.92 -3.50 1.71
CA LEU A 30 5.48 -4.57 2.58
C LEU A 30 6.54 -4.89 3.63
N SER A 31 7.81 -5.01 3.21
CA SER A 31 8.93 -5.19 4.13
C SER A 31 9.08 -4.01 5.11
N LEU A 32 8.92 -2.77 4.63
CA LEU A 32 8.91 -1.58 5.49
C LEU A 32 7.75 -1.59 6.48
N SER A 33 6.58 -2.09 6.07
CA SER A 33 5.44 -2.24 6.98
C SER A 33 5.73 -3.25 8.09
N ILE A 34 6.32 -4.40 7.75
CA ILE A 34 6.69 -5.42 8.74
C ILE A 34 7.82 -4.91 9.65
N ALA A 35 8.83 -4.24 9.08
CA ALA A 35 9.89 -3.63 9.89
C ALA A 35 9.34 -2.54 10.81
N GLY A 36 8.36 -1.78 10.32
CA GLY A 36 7.65 -0.76 11.09
C GLY A 36 6.89 -1.34 12.28
N THR A 37 6.22 -2.49 12.14
CA THR A 37 5.54 -3.12 13.28
C THR A 37 6.55 -3.56 14.34
N VAL A 38 7.67 -4.16 13.92
CA VAL A 38 8.76 -4.51 14.83
C VAL A 38 9.31 -3.27 15.53
N LEU A 39 9.55 -2.17 14.80
CA LEU A 39 10.04 -0.91 15.36
C LEU A 39 9.07 -0.36 16.40
N VAL A 40 7.78 -0.24 16.06
CA VAL A 40 6.72 0.22 16.97
C VAL A 40 6.69 -0.64 18.23
N HIS A 41 6.79 -1.96 18.08
CA HIS A 41 6.84 -2.85 19.22
C HIS A 41 8.04 -2.58 20.14
N GLN A 42 9.21 -2.28 19.56
CA GLN A 42 10.44 -2.00 20.31
C GLN A 42 10.38 -0.66 21.04
N VAL A 43 9.72 0.35 20.45
CA VAL A 43 9.57 1.67 21.07
C VAL A 43 8.38 1.77 22.02
N SER A 44 7.49 0.77 22.04
CA SER A 44 6.26 0.78 22.83
C SER A 44 6.56 0.90 24.33
N PRO A 45 5.90 1.83 25.04
CA PRO A 45 6.03 1.99 26.49
C PRO A 45 5.68 0.71 27.28
N LEU A 46 4.79 -0.13 26.73
CA LEU A 46 4.36 -1.39 27.35
C LEU A 46 5.48 -2.40 27.60
N ARG A 47 6.67 -2.20 27.01
CA ARG A 47 7.83 -3.05 27.27
C ARG A 47 8.54 -2.74 28.58
N ASP A 48 8.34 -1.56 29.15
CA ASP A 48 8.90 -1.22 30.45
C ASP A 48 7.96 -1.75 31.56
N PRO A 49 8.40 -2.71 32.39
CA PRO A 49 7.57 -3.23 33.49
C PRO A 49 7.24 -2.18 34.55
N ALA A 50 7.95 -1.04 34.58
CA ALA A 50 7.64 0.09 35.43
C ALA A 50 6.63 1.07 34.81
N PHE A 51 6.19 0.85 33.56
CA PHE A 51 5.24 1.72 32.88
C PHE A 51 3.87 1.70 33.59
N GLN A 52 3.45 2.88 34.04
CA GLN A 52 2.11 3.09 34.56
C GLN A 52 1.28 3.86 33.52
N PRO A 53 0.14 3.33 33.06
CA PRO A 53 -0.69 3.94 32.01
C PRO A 53 -1.19 5.35 32.33
N ASN A 54 -1.19 5.74 33.61
CA ASN A 54 -1.61 7.08 34.08
C ASN A 54 -0.46 8.09 34.24
N SER A 55 0.79 7.72 33.94
CA SER A 55 1.85 8.71 33.86
C SER A 55 1.71 9.43 32.52
N GLY A 56 1.61 10.77 32.51
CA GLY A 56 1.58 11.61 31.30
C GLY A 56 2.87 11.57 30.46
N ASN A 57 3.58 10.45 30.52
CA ASN A 57 4.77 10.06 29.79
C ASN A 57 4.43 8.88 28.86
N ALA A 58 3.33 8.99 28.11
CA ALA A 58 3.09 8.17 26.92
C ALA A 58 4.08 8.60 25.82
N GLY A 59 5.34 8.23 26.00
CA GLY A 59 6.45 8.61 25.14
C GLY A 59 7.34 7.40 24.86
N SER A 60 8.03 7.43 23.73
CA SER A 60 8.90 6.33 23.32
C SER A 60 9.96 6.00 24.37
N LEU A 61 10.16 4.70 24.63
CA LEU A 61 11.24 4.20 25.49
C LEU A 61 12.63 4.57 24.99
N LEU A 62 12.78 4.70 23.66
CA LEU A 62 14.06 5.05 23.05
C LEU A 62 14.26 6.57 23.06
N PRO A 63 15.39 7.09 23.57
CA PRO A 63 15.64 8.52 23.66
C PRO A 63 15.56 9.23 22.29
N THR A 64 15.96 8.54 21.21
CA THR A 64 15.89 9.04 19.83
C THR A 64 14.46 9.29 19.34
N PHE A 65 13.47 8.62 19.90
CA PHE A 65 12.07 8.70 19.48
C PHE A 65 11.20 9.53 20.43
N ARG A 66 11.79 10.15 21.47
CA ARG A 66 11.06 11.05 22.39
C ARG A 66 10.51 12.30 21.72
N THR A 67 11.09 12.70 20.59
CA THR A 67 10.61 13.84 19.79
C THR A 67 9.49 13.47 18.84
N VAL A 68 9.22 12.18 18.63
CA VAL A 68 8.20 11.71 17.71
C VAL A 68 6.85 11.80 18.38
N ARG A 69 5.97 12.62 17.81
CA ARG A 69 4.62 12.85 18.33
C ARG A 69 3.68 11.77 17.81
N GLU A 70 2.55 11.61 18.48
CA GLU A 70 1.42 10.80 18.03
C GLU A 70 1.06 11.09 16.56
N SER A 71 0.96 12.37 16.20
CA SER A 71 0.66 12.82 14.84
C SER A 71 1.64 12.29 13.80
N ASP A 72 2.90 12.08 14.18
CA ASP A 72 3.93 11.58 13.28
C ASP A 72 3.75 10.08 13.02
N TRP A 73 3.36 9.31 14.05
CA TRP A 73 3.00 7.90 13.91
C TRP A 73 1.77 7.72 13.02
N ILE A 74 0.73 8.52 13.24
CA ILE A 74 -0.50 8.49 12.43
C ILE A 74 -0.19 8.88 10.98
N THR A 75 0.62 9.93 10.78
CA THR A 75 1.03 10.38 9.44
C THR A 75 1.84 9.31 8.74
N GLY A 76 2.81 8.71 9.42
CA GLY A 76 3.63 7.61 8.89
C GLY A 76 2.79 6.40 8.48
N ALA A 77 1.88 5.95 9.35
CA ALA A 77 0.94 4.88 9.06
C ALA A 77 0.04 5.19 7.85
N THR A 78 -0.45 6.44 7.75
CA THR A 78 -1.30 6.89 6.66
C THR A 78 -0.56 6.90 5.32
N ILE A 79 0.65 7.46 5.28
CA ILE A 79 1.50 7.47 4.09
C ILE A 79 1.80 6.03 3.66
N LEU A 80 2.18 5.18 4.60
CA LEU A 80 2.53 3.80 4.30
C LEU A 80 1.32 3.01 3.77
N ALA A 81 0.15 3.16 4.39
CA ALA A 81 -1.10 2.53 3.94
C ALA A 81 -1.48 3.00 2.54
N ALA A 82 -1.37 4.30 2.25
CA ALA A 82 -1.66 4.87 0.93
C ALA A 82 -0.71 4.33 -0.14
N LEU A 83 0.59 4.29 0.14
CA LEU A 83 1.60 3.76 -0.78
C LEU A 83 1.43 2.26 -1.03
N LEU A 84 1.13 1.47 0.00
CA LEU A 84 0.84 0.04 -0.12
C LEU A 84 -0.41 -0.22 -0.96
N ALA A 85 -1.49 0.51 -0.68
CA ALA A 85 -2.73 0.38 -1.44
C ALA A 85 -2.54 0.76 -2.91
N LEU A 86 -1.83 1.87 -3.18
CA LEU A 86 -1.57 2.34 -4.53
C LEU A 86 -0.67 1.37 -5.30
N SER A 87 0.42 0.89 -4.68
CA SER A 87 1.34 -0.06 -5.32
C SER A 87 0.66 -1.40 -5.61
N LEU A 88 -0.11 -1.96 -4.68
CA LEU A 88 -0.88 -3.19 -4.90
C LEU A 88 -1.92 -3.02 -6.02
N THR A 89 -2.70 -1.94 -5.96
CA THR A 89 -3.72 -1.63 -6.96
C THR A 89 -3.10 -1.48 -8.35
N LEU A 90 -1.98 -0.77 -8.46
CA LEU A 90 -1.28 -0.55 -9.71
C LEU A 90 -0.64 -1.83 -10.26
N MET A 91 -0.05 -2.67 -9.39
CA MET A 91 0.48 -3.98 -9.77
C MET A 91 -0.60 -4.88 -10.38
N LEU A 92 -1.75 -4.98 -9.72
CA LEU A 92 -2.86 -5.82 -10.18
C LEU A 92 -3.54 -5.24 -11.43
N PHE A 93 -3.72 -3.92 -11.47
CA PHE A 93 -4.27 -3.22 -12.64
C PHE A 93 -3.41 -3.43 -13.88
N LEU A 94 -2.09 -3.23 -13.78
CA LEU A 94 -1.17 -3.42 -14.90
C LEU A 94 -1.15 -4.89 -15.38
N GLY A 95 -1.16 -5.85 -14.45
CA GLY A 95 -1.24 -7.27 -14.77
C GLY A 95 -2.53 -7.63 -15.51
N TRP A 96 -3.67 -7.10 -15.07
CA TRP A 96 -4.95 -7.28 -15.75
C TRP A 96 -4.98 -6.60 -17.13
N TYR A 97 -4.42 -5.40 -17.24
CA TYR A 97 -4.41 -4.63 -18.49
C TYR A 97 -3.59 -5.35 -19.58
N GLN A 98 -2.42 -5.89 -19.23
CA GLN A 98 -1.61 -6.68 -20.15
C GLN A 98 -2.35 -7.94 -20.65
N ARG A 99 -3.02 -8.69 -19.76
CA ARG A 99 -3.84 -9.85 -20.15
C ARG A 99 -4.95 -9.46 -21.13
N SER A 100 -5.60 -8.32 -20.88
CA SER A 100 -6.66 -7.80 -21.74
C SER A 100 -6.18 -7.46 -23.15
N MET A 101 -4.91 -7.04 -23.33
CA MET A 101 -4.32 -6.80 -24.65
C MET A 101 -4.09 -8.07 -25.46
N THR A 102 -3.91 -9.23 -24.81
CA THR A 102 -3.64 -10.51 -25.47
C THR A 102 -4.90 -11.29 -25.86
N THR A 103 -6.08 -10.83 -25.44
CA THR A 103 -7.35 -11.53 -25.66
C THR A 103 -7.96 -11.14 -27.03
N PRO A 104 -8.41 -12.10 -27.86
CA PRO A 104 -8.91 -11.78 -29.20
C PRO A 104 -10.20 -10.93 -29.17
N PRO A 105 -10.39 -10.02 -30.15
CA PRO A 105 -11.38 -8.93 -30.12
C PRO A 105 -12.86 -9.35 -30.27
N ARG A 106 -13.19 -10.65 -30.32
CA ARG A 106 -14.54 -11.15 -30.66
C ARG A 106 -15.62 -10.91 -29.58
N LEU A 107 -15.28 -10.35 -28.41
CA LEU A 107 -16.22 -10.09 -27.29
C LEU A 107 -16.32 -8.60 -26.91
N GLN A 108 -15.94 -7.68 -27.79
CA GLN A 108 -15.62 -6.29 -27.44
C GLN A 108 -16.72 -5.25 -27.75
N THR A 109 -18.01 -5.63 -27.76
CA THR A 109 -19.11 -4.74 -28.18
C THR A 109 -19.78 -3.92 -27.06
N GLN A 110 -19.36 -4.02 -25.80
CA GLN A 110 -19.84 -3.17 -24.69
C GLN A 110 -18.76 -2.24 -24.14
N GLY A 111 -18.24 -1.36 -25.01
CA GLY A 111 -16.92 -0.74 -24.86
C GLY A 111 -16.74 0.32 -23.76
N VAL A 112 -17.76 1.10 -23.39
CA VAL A 112 -17.60 2.23 -22.46
C VAL A 112 -18.04 1.86 -21.03
N LEU A 113 -19.30 1.41 -20.86
CA LEU A 113 -19.84 1.05 -19.55
C LEU A 113 -18.97 0.02 -18.83
N ARG A 114 -18.52 -1.02 -19.55
CA ARG A 114 -17.63 -2.05 -18.98
C ARG A 114 -16.28 -1.48 -18.53
N ARG A 115 -15.70 -0.54 -19.28
CA ARG A 115 -14.44 0.12 -18.90
C ARG A 115 -14.63 1.01 -17.68
N THR A 116 -15.72 1.76 -17.62
CA THR A 116 -16.07 2.59 -16.45
C THR A 116 -16.27 1.72 -15.21
N MET A 117 -17.05 0.65 -15.32
CA MET A 117 -17.26 -0.30 -14.21
C MET A 117 -15.95 -0.95 -13.76
N GLN A 118 -15.07 -1.30 -14.69
CA GLN A 118 -13.76 -1.86 -14.36
C GLN A 118 -12.87 -0.84 -13.65
N PHE A 119 -12.86 0.42 -14.09
CA PHE A 119 -12.11 1.49 -13.44
C PHE A 119 -12.62 1.72 -12.01
N LEU A 120 -13.93 1.80 -11.82
CA LEU A 120 -14.55 1.93 -10.50
C LEU A 120 -14.19 0.75 -9.59
N LEU A 121 -14.15 -0.48 -10.12
CA LEU A 121 -13.73 -1.65 -9.36
C LEU A 121 -12.30 -1.50 -8.84
N TRP A 122 -11.36 -1.02 -9.66
CA TRP A 122 -9.98 -0.80 -9.23
C TRP A 122 -9.84 0.32 -8.20
N VAL A 123 -10.60 1.42 -8.35
CA VAL A 123 -10.66 2.49 -7.36
C VAL A 123 -11.21 1.96 -6.03
N SER A 124 -12.33 1.24 -6.07
CA SER A 124 -12.93 0.61 -4.87
C SER A 124 -11.98 -0.37 -4.21
N PHE A 125 -11.28 -1.20 -4.99
CA PHE A 125 -10.28 -2.12 -4.47
C PHE A 125 -9.13 -1.39 -3.75
N GLY A 126 -8.62 -0.31 -4.36
CA GLY A 126 -7.58 0.52 -3.75
C GLY A 126 -8.04 1.17 -2.44
N LEU A 127 -9.26 1.70 -2.42
CA LEU A 127 -9.85 2.28 -1.20
C LEU A 127 -10.02 1.24 -0.10
N LEU A 128 -10.56 0.05 -0.41
CA LEU A 128 -10.71 -1.03 0.57
C LEU A 128 -9.37 -1.50 1.13
N THR A 129 -8.36 -1.63 0.27
CA THR A 129 -7.00 -2.00 0.68
C THR A 129 -6.41 -0.93 1.61
N PHE A 130 -6.53 0.34 1.25
CA PHE A 130 -6.09 1.45 2.08
C PHE A 130 -6.76 1.42 3.45
N THR A 131 -8.09 1.34 3.48
CA THR A 131 -8.87 1.31 4.72
C THR A 131 -8.47 0.13 5.60
N GLY A 132 -8.32 -1.07 5.04
CA GLY A 132 -7.91 -2.25 5.80
C GLY A 132 -6.52 -2.11 6.42
N VAL A 133 -5.53 -1.67 5.63
CA VAL A 133 -4.16 -1.47 6.11
C VAL A 133 -4.10 -0.34 7.16
N TRP A 134 -4.82 0.76 6.92
CA TRP A 134 -4.87 1.91 7.81
C TRP A 134 -5.50 1.54 9.16
N ILE A 135 -6.66 0.87 9.16
CA ILE A 135 -7.31 0.41 10.39
C ILE A 135 -6.38 -0.53 11.16
N SER A 136 -5.73 -1.48 10.47
CA SER A 136 -4.79 -2.40 11.11
C SER A 136 -3.65 -1.66 11.81
N TRP A 137 -3.11 -0.61 11.17
CA TRP A 137 -2.06 0.21 11.77
C TRP A 137 -2.56 1.04 12.96
N MET A 138 -3.74 1.65 12.86
CA MET A 138 -4.33 2.41 13.97
C MET A 138 -4.59 1.53 15.19
N VAL A 139 -5.24 0.38 14.98
CA VAL A 139 -5.46 -0.61 16.05
C VAL A 139 -4.13 -1.00 16.66
N TYR A 140 -3.11 -1.25 15.85
CA TYR A 140 -1.81 -1.63 16.36
C TYR A 140 -1.15 -0.51 17.19
N LEU A 141 -1.13 0.73 16.70
CA LEU A 141 -0.56 1.86 17.43
C LEU A 141 -1.27 2.11 18.77
N MET A 142 -2.61 2.03 18.80
CA MET A 142 -3.39 2.12 20.03
C MET A 142 -3.07 0.98 21.00
N THR A 143 -2.98 -0.26 20.51
CA THR A 143 -2.60 -1.40 21.38
C THR A 143 -1.19 -1.28 21.95
N GLN A 144 -0.32 -0.50 21.29
CA GLN A 144 1.05 -0.24 21.75
C GLN A 144 1.16 1.03 22.59
N TRP A 145 0.05 1.72 22.91
CA TRP A 145 0.02 2.96 23.69
C TRP A 145 0.95 4.05 23.13
N LEU A 146 1.07 4.12 21.80
CA LEU A 146 1.78 5.20 21.10
C LEU A 146 0.84 6.31 20.63
N VAL A 147 -0.46 6.03 20.65
CA VAL A 147 -1.56 6.90 20.26
C VAL A 147 -2.64 6.70 21.33
N ASP A 148 -3.16 7.81 21.86
CA ASP A 148 -4.10 7.85 22.99
C ASP A 148 -5.48 8.37 22.55
#